data_AF-A0A4Z2D296-F1
#
_entry.id   AF-A0A4Z2D296-F1
#
_cell.length_a   1.000
_cell.length_b   1.000
_cell.length_c   1.000
_cell.angle_alpha   90.00
_cell.angle_beta   90.00
_cell.angle_gamma   90.00
#
_symmetry.space_group_name_H-M   'P 1'
#
loop_
_entity.id
_entity.type
_entity.pdbx_description
1 polymer ?
#
loop_
_entity_poly.entity_id
_entity_poly.type
_entity_poly.pdbx_seq_one_letter_code
_entity_poly.pdbx_strand_id
1 'polypeptide(L)'
;MCRVGAGENFLLDGGDLSTMISGPSPSDSRQLDENGKPMYRNRRNISAPDRVLLSAFREISQMGEHLNLPKSISDHANLLFKQVHETKNLRGRSNDAVSTACLYMACRQEGVPRTFKEVCAVSRVSKKEIGKVFKKILKILETNVQSVTVEDFMSRFCGNLNLNITVQRVANVVARRALNLNLVAGRSPVSVAAAAIYMAAYALGYRKEKREIGDVAGCAEATITCTYRAMHLRANELFPEDVKLAIRPEELPL
;
A
#
# COMPACT_ATOMS: atom_id res chain seq x y z
N MET A 1 27.97 27.65 -9.00
CA MET A 1 28.46 26.40 -9.61
C MET A 1 27.59 26.08 -10.81
N CYS A 2 28.18 25.84 -11.98
CA CYS A 2 27.45 25.51 -13.21
C CYS A 2 27.18 23.99 -13.27
N ARG A 3 26.00 23.59 -13.73
CA ARG A 3 25.64 22.18 -13.92
C ARG A 3 26.30 21.65 -15.20
N VAL A 4 27.39 20.90 -15.04
CA VAL A 4 28.14 20.25 -16.14
C VAL A 4 27.73 18.79 -16.38
N GLY A 5 26.73 18.28 -15.63
CA GLY A 5 26.25 16.90 -15.74
C GLY A 5 24.73 16.77 -15.53
N ALA A 6 24.12 15.83 -16.24
CA ALA A 6 22.74 15.42 -15.99
C ALA A 6 22.67 14.52 -14.75
N GLY A 7 21.53 14.53 -14.06
CA GLY A 7 21.29 13.58 -12.97
C GLY A 7 20.75 12.30 -13.59
N GLU A 8 21.48 11.20 -13.45
CA GLU A 8 21.09 9.91 -14.01
C GLU A 8 20.38 9.06 -12.95
N ASN A 9 19.38 8.29 -13.37
CA ASN A 9 18.75 7.31 -12.50
C ASN A 9 19.62 6.05 -12.46
N PHE A 10 20.36 5.84 -11.37
CA PHE A 10 21.22 4.66 -11.15
C PHE A 10 20.47 3.31 -11.20
N LEU A 11 19.13 3.35 -11.09
CA LEU A 11 18.29 2.18 -11.25
C LEU A 11 18.11 1.75 -12.71
N LEU A 12 18.42 2.60 -13.68
CA LEU A 12 18.47 2.19 -15.09
C LEU A 12 19.87 1.65 -15.41
N ASP A 13 19.99 0.85 -16.46
CA ASP A 13 21.26 0.16 -16.77
C ASP A 13 22.31 1.09 -17.43
N GLY A 14 22.24 2.40 -17.16
CA GLY A 14 23.22 3.42 -17.54
C GLY A 14 23.52 3.51 -19.05
N GLY A 15 22.68 2.91 -19.89
CA GLY A 15 23.08 2.57 -21.26
C GLY A 15 22.97 3.69 -22.28
N ASP A 16 22.37 4.83 -21.96
CA ASP A 16 22.04 5.84 -22.97
C ASP A 16 22.64 7.21 -22.63
N LEU A 17 23.92 7.38 -22.95
CA LEU A 17 24.66 8.66 -22.98
C LEU A 17 24.16 9.60 -24.11
N SER A 18 23.00 9.31 -24.71
CA SER A 18 22.45 10.10 -25.79
C SER A 18 21.83 11.39 -25.28
N THR A 19 22.13 12.48 -25.98
CA THR A 19 21.52 13.77 -25.71
C THR A 19 20.25 13.93 -26.55
N MET A 20 19.20 14.51 -25.96
CA MET A 20 18.00 14.85 -26.72
C MET A 20 18.20 16.19 -27.42
N ILE A 21 18.04 16.21 -28.73
CA ILE A 21 17.85 17.44 -29.51
C ILE A 21 16.35 17.73 -29.51
N SER A 22 15.96 18.93 -29.09
CA SER A 22 14.56 19.37 -29.14
C SER A 22 14.03 19.33 -30.58
N GLY A 23 12.77 18.91 -30.74
CA GLY A 23 12.12 18.90 -32.05
C GLY A 23 11.89 20.32 -32.60
N PRO A 24 11.43 20.44 -33.86
CA PRO A 24 11.32 21.72 -34.50
C PRO A 24 10.44 22.71 -33.75
N SER A 25 10.85 23.98 -33.74
CA SER A 25 9.95 25.04 -33.29
C SER A 25 8.85 25.25 -34.34
N PRO A 26 7.57 25.41 -33.94
CA PRO A 26 6.46 25.60 -34.90
C PRO A 26 6.64 26.81 -35.82
N SER A 27 7.49 27.75 -35.41
CA SER A 27 7.83 28.99 -36.13
C SER A 27 8.97 28.84 -37.14
N ASP A 28 9.74 27.74 -37.11
CA ASP A 28 10.91 27.57 -37.98
C ASP A 28 10.63 26.53 -39.08
N SER A 29 10.17 27.03 -40.23
CA SER A 29 9.84 26.23 -41.41
C SER A 29 11.06 25.53 -42.04
N ARG A 30 12.29 25.90 -41.64
CA ARG A 30 13.54 25.28 -42.13
C ARG A 30 13.75 23.85 -41.61
N GLN A 31 12.97 23.43 -40.63
CA GLN A 31 13.13 22.16 -39.93
C GLN A 31 12.03 21.14 -40.32
N LEU A 32 11.20 21.49 -41.30
CA LEU A 32 10.17 20.64 -41.89
C LEU A 32 10.58 20.22 -43.31
N ASP A 33 10.14 19.03 -43.74
CA ASP A 33 10.34 18.53 -45.09
C ASP A 33 9.34 19.17 -46.05
N GLU A 34 9.50 18.90 -47.35
CA GLU A 34 8.62 19.41 -48.42
C GLU A 34 7.14 19.02 -48.23
N ASN A 35 6.87 18.00 -47.39
CA ASN A 35 5.55 17.51 -47.02
C ASN A 35 5.08 18.00 -45.64
N GLY A 36 5.78 18.95 -45.02
CA GLY A 36 5.44 19.52 -43.71
C GLY A 36 5.73 18.62 -42.50
N LYS A 37 6.49 17.55 -42.66
CA LYS A 37 6.91 16.65 -41.56
C LYS A 37 8.25 17.09 -40.99
N PRO A 38 8.52 16.88 -39.70
CA PRO A 38 9.82 17.21 -39.10
C PRO A 38 10.97 16.44 -39.78
N MET A 39 11.95 17.18 -40.33
CA MET A 39 13.19 16.63 -40.92
C MET A 39 14.02 15.88 -39.88
N TYR A 40 14.05 16.40 -38.65
CA TYR A 40 14.67 15.74 -37.51
C TYR A 40 13.63 14.94 -36.73
N ARG A 41 13.71 13.61 -36.82
CA ARG A 41 12.93 12.71 -35.95
C ARG A 41 13.65 12.54 -34.62
N ASN A 42 13.01 13.00 -33.54
CA ASN A 42 13.46 12.73 -32.17
C ASN A 42 13.33 11.23 -31.88
N ARG A 43 14.40 10.46 -32.12
CA ARG A 43 14.43 9.03 -31.83
C ARG A 43 15.01 8.85 -30.44
N ARG A 44 14.13 8.74 -29.44
CA ARG A 44 14.50 8.23 -28.11
C ARG A 44 15.01 6.79 -28.28
N ASN A 45 16.32 6.60 -28.28
CA ASN A 45 16.95 5.28 -28.31
C ASN A 45 16.98 4.62 -26.92
N ILE A 46 15.94 4.83 -26.10
CA ILE A 46 15.82 4.14 -24.82
C ILE A 46 15.79 2.64 -25.10
N SER A 47 16.76 1.93 -24.52
CA SER A 47 16.92 0.49 -24.59
C SER A 47 15.61 -0.23 -24.24
N ALA A 48 15.26 -1.27 -25.00
CA ALA A 48 14.04 -2.04 -24.77
C ALA A 48 13.83 -2.49 -23.30
N PRO A 49 14.85 -3.02 -22.57
CA PRO A 49 14.73 -3.31 -21.14
C PRO A 49 14.46 -2.06 -20.28
N ASP A 50 15.14 -0.94 -20.54
CA ASP A 50 14.95 0.30 -19.78
C ASP A 50 13.56 0.89 -19.99
N ARG A 51 12.94 0.69 -21.16
CA ARG A 51 11.54 1.10 -21.39
C ARG A 51 10.58 0.39 -20.46
N VAL A 52 10.80 -0.90 -20.18
CA VAL A 52 9.96 -1.69 -19.25
C VAL A 52 10.16 -1.18 -17.82
N LEU A 53 11.40 -0.95 -17.40
CA LEU A 53 11.70 -0.37 -16.08
C LEU A 53 11.06 1.01 -15.91
N LEU A 54 11.20 1.89 -16.90
CA LEU A 54 10.60 3.23 -16.88
C LEU A 54 9.07 3.20 -16.83
N SER A 55 8.43 2.27 -17.53
CA SER A 55 6.97 2.10 -17.46
C SER A 55 6.55 1.67 -16.05
N ALA A 56 7.23 0.66 -15.50
CA ALA A 56 6.94 0.15 -14.16
C ALA A 56 7.19 1.21 -13.07
N PHE A 57 8.27 1.98 -13.17
CA PHE A 57 8.57 3.04 -12.19
C PHE A 57 7.51 4.16 -12.20
N ARG A 58 6.95 4.48 -13.38
CA ARG A 58 5.82 5.42 -13.48
C ARG A 58 4.57 4.86 -12.83
N GLU A 59 4.24 3.59 -13.07
CA GLU A 59 3.10 2.92 -12.44
C GLU A 59 3.25 2.85 -10.91
N ILE A 60 4.43 2.50 -10.41
CA ILE A 60 4.73 2.47 -8.97
C ILE A 60 4.57 3.86 -8.36
N SER A 61 5.06 4.89 -9.04
CA SER A 61 4.93 6.28 -8.58
C SER A 61 3.47 6.71 -8.53
N GLN A 62 2.70 6.42 -9.59
CA GLN A 62 1.26 6.73 -9.65
C GLN A 62 0.47 6.01 -8.55
N MET A 63 0.71 4.70 -8.34
CA MET A 63 0.07 3.95 -7.25
C MET A 63 0.48 4.49 -5.87
N GLY A 64 1.74 4.90 -5.71
CA GLY A 64 2.26 5.52 -4.50
C GLY A 64 1.56 6.82 -4.16
N GLU A 65 1.39 7.70 -5.16
CA GLU A 65 0.67 8.97 -5.01
C GLU A 65 -0.80 8.75 -4.63
N HIS A 66 -1.50 7.81 -5.28
CA HIS A 66 -2.89 7.48 -4.93
C HIS A 66 -3.06 6.95 -3.51
N LEU A 67 -2.04 6.27 -2.96
CA LEU A 67 -2.03 5.76 -1.58
C LEU A 67 -1.40 6.75 -0.57
N ASN A 68 -1.03 7.96 -1.02
CA ASN A 68 -0.32 8.98 -0.26
C ASN A 68 0.93 8.42 0.44
N LEU A 69 1.72 7.61 -0.28
CA LEU A 69 2.95 7.02 0.24
C LEU A 69 4.12 7.99 0.09
N PRO A 70 5.04 8.06 1.06
CA PRO A 70 6.27 8.82 0.91
C PRO A 70 7.12 8.25 -0.23
N LYS A 71 7.83 9.15 -0.92
CA LYS A 71 8.66 8.81 -2.08
C LYS A 71 9.69 7.71 -1.78
N SER A 72 10.22 7.66 -0.55
CA SER A 72 11.14 6.60 -0.12
C SER A 72 10.60 5.18 -0.34
N ILE A 73 9.29 4.97 -0.17
CA ILE A 73 8.65 3.66 -0.39
C ILE A 73 8.57 3.35 -1.88
N SER A 74 8.22 4.34 -2.71
CA SER A 74 8.20 4.18 -4.17
C SER A 74 9.60 3.90 -4.72
N ASP A 75 10.63 4.57 -4.20
CA ASP A 75 12.03 4.35 -4.58
C ASP A 75 12.50 2.94 -4.17
N HIS A 76 12.14 2.47 -2.97
CA HIS A 76 12.40 1.10 -2.55
C HIS A 76 11.64 0.08 -3.43
N ALA A 77 10.38 0.34 -3.77
CA ALA A 77 9.63 -0.51 -4.69
C ALA A 77 10.27 -0.59 -6.10
N ASN A 78 10.85 0.50 -6.59
CA ASN A 78 11.59 0.54 -7.85
C ASN A 78 12.85 -0.34 -7.79
N LEU A 79 13.58 -0.30 -6.66
CA LEU A 79 14.73 -1.17 -6.43
C LEU A 79 14.34 -2.65 -6.44
N LEU A 80 13.27 -3.01 -5.72
CA LEU A 80 12.75 -4.39 -5.70
C LEU A 80 12.33 -4.84 -7.11
N PHE A 81 11.67 -3.97 -7.87
CA PHE A 81 11.26 -4.29 -9.24
C PHE A 81 12.47 -4.57 -10.13
N LYS A 82 13.52 -3.74 -10.05
CA LYS A 82 14.76 -3.95 -10.80
C LYS A 82 15.40 -5.31 -10.48
N GLN A 83 15.60 -5.62 -9.20
CA GLN A 83 16.19 -6.89 -8.73
C GLN A 83 15.41 -8.11 -9.23
N VAL A 84 14.08 -8.05 -9.14
CA VAL A 84 13.19 -9.13 -9.58
C VAL A 84 13.21 -9.29 -11.09
N HIS A 85 13.27 -8.18 -11.84
CA HIS A 85 13.32 -8.17 -13.30
C HIS A 85 14.64 -8.76 -13.82
N GLU A 86 15.78 -8.41 -13.21
CA GLU A 86 17.11 -8.92 -13.59
C GLU A 86 17.23 -10.44 -13.41
N THR A 87 16.62 -10.98 -12.35
CA THR A 87 16.61 -12.42 -12.07
C THR A 87 15.83 -13.24 -13.11
N LYS A 88 14.99 -12.61 -13.95
CA LYS A 88 14.20 -13.25 -15.04
C LYS A 88 13.26 -14.41 -14.59
N ASN A 89 13.06 -14.62 -13.29
CA ASN A 89 12.26 -15.70 -12.71
C ASN A 89 10.74 -15.46 -12.73
N LEU A 90 10.27 -14.28 -13.15
CA LEU A 90 8.85 -13.94 -13.28
C LEU A 90 8.33 -13.87 -14.73
N ARG A 91 9.07 -14.45 -15.69
CA ARG A 91 8.63 -14.53 -17.09
C ARG A 91 7.22 -15.13 -17.19
N GLY A 92 6.33 -14.44 -17.92
CA GLY A 92 4.92 -14.82 -18.10
C GLY A 92 3.93 -14.22 -17.10
N ARG A 93 4.37 -13.30 -16.21
CA ARG A 93 3.47 -12.45 -15.41
C ARG A 93 3.40 -11.05 -16.00
N SER A 94 2.28 -10.36 -15.82
CA SER A 94 2.15 -8.97 -16.24
C SER A 94 3.09 -8.09 -15.42
N ASN A 95 3.72 -7.12 -16.08
CA ASN A 95 4.60 -6.16 -15.41
C ASN A 95 3.83 -5.36 -14.35
N ASP A 96 2.57 -5.01 -14.63
CA ASP A 96 1.64 -4.38 -13.69
C ASP A 96 1.47 -5.20 -12.40
N ALA A 97 1.38 -6.54 -12.50
CA ALA A 97 1.25 -7.39 -11.32
C ALA A 97 2.54 -7.47 -10.50
N VAL A 98 3.70 -7.42 -11.17
CA VAL A 98 5.00 -7.39 -10.51
C VAL A 98 5.23 -6.04 -9.84
N SER A 99 4.95 -4.91 -10.53
CA SER A 99 5.07 -3.55 -9.99
C SER A 99 4.17 -3.36 -8.76
N THR A 100 2.92 -3.80 -8.84
CA THR A 100 1.95 -3.77 -7.73
C THR A 100 2.43 -4.62 -6.52
N ALA A 101 2.98 -5.81 -6.78
CA ALA A 101 3.47 -6.68 -5.71
C ALA A 101 4.76 -6.15 -5.07
N CYS A 102 5.66 -5.53 -5.84
CA CYS A 102 6.86 -4.85 -5.34
C CYS A 102 6.48 -3.67 -4.44
N LEU A 103 5.50 -2.85 -4.83
CA LEU A 103 4.99 -1.76 -3.99
C LEU A 103 4.40 -2.28 -2.68
N TYR A 104 3.60 -3.35 -2.72
CA TYR A 104 3.07 -3.99 -1.51
C TYR A 104 4.18 -4.52 -0.59
N MET A 105 5.24 -5.11 -1.17
CA MET A 105 6.39 -5.61 -0.41
C MET A 105 7.16 -4.47 0.27
N ALA A 106 7.46 -3.40 -0.47
CA ALA A 106 8.13 -2.21 0.07
C ALA A 106 7.35 -1.59 1.24
N CYS A 107 6.02 -1.42 1.09
CA CYS A 107 5.18 -0.90 2.17
C CYS A 107 5.29 -1.73 3.46
N ARG A 108 5.43 -3.05 3.32
CA ARG A 108 5.51 -3.97 4.45
C ARG A 108 6.91 -4.03 5.07
N GLN A 109 7.97 -3.81 4.29
CA GLN A 109 9.35 -3.70 4.79
C GLN A 109 9.60 -2.38 5.53
N GLU A 110 8.97 -1.29 5.08
CA GLU A 110 9.08 0.05 5.68
C GLU A 110 8.16 0.26 6.90
N GLY A 111 7.54 -0.82 7.42
CA GLY A 111 6.70 -0.75 8.63
C GLY A 111 5.36 -0.03 8.46
N VAL A 112 4.92 0.26 7.23
CA VAL A 112 3.62 0.88 6.93
C VAL A 112 2.73 -0.01 6.06
N PRO A 113 2.44 -1.25 6.50
CA PRO A 113 1.81 -2.26 5.68
C PRO A 113 0.45 -1.80 5.15
N ARG A 114 0.26 -1.93 3.83
CA ARG A 114 -1.04 -1.77 3.17
C ARG A 114 -1.73 -3.12 3.07
N THR A 115 -3.05 -3.14 3.12
CA THR A 115 -3.85 -4.33 2.86
C THR A 115 -3.86 -4.63 1.36
N PHE A 116 -4.05 -5.90 1.01
CA PHE A 116 -4.24 -6.27 -0.40
C PHE A 116 -5.43 -5.56 -1.05
N LYS A 117 -6.45 -5.14 -0.28
CA LYS A 117 -7.60 -4.42 -0.82
C LYS A 117 -7.24 -2.98 -1.19
N GLU A 118 -6.49 -2.28 -0.34
CA GLU A 118 -6.01 -0.92 -0.64
C GLU A 118 -5.15 -0.91 -1.91
N VAL A 119 -4.21 -1.85 -2.04
CA VAL A 119 -3.33 -1.93 -3.21
C VAL A 119 -4.10 -2.39 -4.47
N CYS A 120 -5.07 -3.29 -4.32
CA CYS A 120 -5.94 -3.70 -5.42
C CYS A 120 -6.86 -2.55 -5.90
N ALA A 121 -7.21 -1.59 -5.05
CA ALA A 121 -8.07 -0.47 -5.42
C ALA A 121 -7.35 0.56 -6.31
N VAL A 122 -6.03 0.70 -6.17
CA VAL A 122 -5.21 1.64 -6.97
C VAL A 122 -4.51 0.97 -8.16
N SER A 123 -4.62 -0.36 -8.28
CA SER A 123 -4.00 -1.13 -9.36
C SER A 123 -5.05 -1.78 -10.26
N ARG A 124 -4.63 -2.19 -11.46
CA ARG A 124 -5.49 -2.93 -12.42
C ARG A 124 -5.49 -4.44 -12.17
N VAL A 125 -4.83 -4.89 -11.11
CA VAL A 125 -4.47 -6.29 -10.89
C VAL A 125 -5.37 -6.89 -9.83
N SER A 126 -5.88 -8.09 -10.09
CA SER A 126 -6.76 -8.77 -9.12
C SER A 126 -6.02 -9.16 -7.84
N LYS A 127 -6.70 -9.09 -6.68
CA LYS A 127 -6.18 -9.54 -5.38
C LYS A 127 -5.53 -10.94 -5.42
N LYS A 128 -6.12 -11.87 -6.16
CA LYS A 128 -5.62 -13.26 -6.29
C LYS A 128 -4.27 -13.30 -7.02
N GLU A 129 -4.11 -12.45 -8.02
CA GLU A 129 -2.87 -12.34 -8.77
C GLU A 129 -1.76 -11.67 -7.97
N ILE A 130 -2.06 -10.55 -7.30
CA ILE A 130 -1.12 -9.86 -6.39
C ILE A 130 -0.56 -10.85 -5.36
N GLY A 131 -1.43 -11.64 -4.70
CA GLY A 131 -1.00 -12.64 -3.71
C GLY A 131 -0.14 -13.76 -4.29
N LYS A 132 -0.38 -14.19 -5.54
CA LYS A 132 0.45 -15.20 -6.22
C LYS A 132 1.84 -14.65 -6.55
N VAL A 133 1.89 -13.44 -7.10
CA VAL A 133 3.15 -12.78 -7.48
C VAL A 133 3.97 -12.44 -6.24
N PHE A 134 3.34 -11.91 -5.20
CA PHE A 134 3.99 -11.62 -3.91
C PHE A 134 4.69 -12.86 -3.32
N LYS A 135 4.00 -14.02 -3.27
CA LYS A 135 4.62 -15.27 -2.80
C LYS A 135 5.82 -15.70 -3.65
N LYS A 136 5.77 -15.46 -4.96
CA LYS A 136 6.92 -15.75 -5.84
C LYS A 136 8.08 -14.80 -5.59
N ILE A 137 7.82 -13.51 -5.44
CA ILE A 137 8.85 -12.51 -5.15
C ILE A 137 9.55 -12.84 -3.83
N LEU A 138 8.80 -13.18 -2.77
CA LEU A 138 9.38 -13.64 -1.50
C LEU A 138 10.35 -14.81 -1.67
N LYS A 139 10.01 -15.77 -2.54
CA LYS A 139 10.86 -16.92 -2.84
C LYS A 139 12.10 -16.53 -3.66
N ILE A 140 11.99 -15.56 -4.56
CA ILE A 140 13.09 -15.11 -5.42
C ILE A 140 14.11 -14.30 -4.63
N LEU A 141 13.64 -13.39 -3.79
CA LEU A 141 14.51 -12.50 -3.01
C LEU A 141 14.98 -13.13 -1.69
N GLU A 142 14.55 -14.36 -1.39
CA GLU A 142 14.82 -15.09 -0.14
C GLU A 142 14.63 -14.24 1.12
N THR A 143 13.73 -13.26 1.04
CA THR A 143 13.56 -12.25 2.08
C THR A 143 12.40 -12.63 2.97
N ASN A 144 12.62 -12.58 4.29
CA ASN A 144 11.55 -12.73 5.27
C ASN A 144 10.97 -11.35 5.57
N VAL A 145 9.65 -11.20 5.36
CA VAL A 145 8.94 -9.97 5.69
C VAL A 145 8.17 -10.17 6.99
N GLN A 146 8.36 -9.27 7.95
CA GLN A 146 7.71 -9.32 9.27
C GLN A 146 6.19 -9.48 9.15
N SER A 147 5.62 -10.27 10.06
CA SER A 147 4.18 -10.45 10.20
C SER A 147 3.51 -9.12 10.48
N VAL A 148 2.42 -8.82 9.75
CA VAL A 148 1.65 -7.60 9.98
C VAL A 148 0.89 -7.70 11.29
N THR A 149 1.01 -6.68 12.14
CA THR A 149 0.33 -6.61 13.43
C THR A 149 -0.97 -5.82 13.31
N VAL A 150 -1.82 -5.91 14.34
CA VAL A 150 -3.07 -5.14 14.39
C VAL A 150 -2.80 -3.64 14.55
N GLU A 151 -1.73 -3.28 15.27
CA GLU A 151 -1.37 -1.90 15.60
C GLU A 151 -1.00 -1.08 14.36
N ASP A 152 -0.41 -1.74 13.35
CA ASP A 152 -0.03 -1.12 12.07
C ASP A 152 -1.23 -0.51 11.31
N PHE A 153 -2.43 -1.02 11.55
CA PHE A 153 -3.66 -0.57 10.90
C PHE A 153 -4.44 0.46 11.72
N MET A 154 -4.27 0.47 13.04
CA MET A 154 -5.11 1.23 13.97
C MET A 154 -5.04 2.74 13.72
N SER A 155 -3.83 3.27 13.52
CA SER A 155 -3.64 4.70 13.26
C SER A 155 -4.40 5.16 12.01
N ARG A 156 -4.32 4.39 10.93
CA ARG A 156 -4.93 4.73 9.64
C ARG A 156 -6.45 4.58 9.67
N PHE A 157 -6.96 3.48 10.23
CA PHE A 157 -8.40 3.24 10.28
C PHE A 157 -9.09 4.26 11.20
N CYS A 158 -8.52 4.57 12.36
CA CYS A 158 -9.06 5.60 13.25
C CYS A 158 -9.01 7.00 12.61
N GLY A 159 -7.91 7.34 11.92
CA GLY A 159 -7.77 8.60 11.19
C GLY A 159 -8.84 8.76 10.10
N ASN A 160 -9.04 7.73 9.26
CA ASN A 160 -10.04 7.74 8.20
C ASN A 160 -11.49 7.80 8.73
N LEU A 161 -11.74 7.31 9.95
CA LEU A 161 -13.04 7.37 10.62
C LEU A 161 -13.25 8.68 11.41
N ASN A 162 -12.28 9.59 11.40
CA ASN A 162 -12.27 10.82 12.21
C ASN A 162 -12.47 10.56 13.71
N LEU A 163 -11.85 9.48 14.22
CA LEU A 163 -11.89 9.13 15.64
C LEU A 163 -10.77 9.83 16.42
N ASN A 164 -11.06 10.17 17.67
CA ASN A 164 -10.08 10.83 18.55
C ASN A 164 -8.94 9.86 18.92
N ILE A 165 -7.77 10.42 19.25
CA ILE A 165 -6.58 9.67 19.65
C ILE A 165 -6.81 8.81 20.91
N THR A 166 -7.73 9.23 21.78
CA THR A 166 -8.19 8.43 22.92
C THR A 166 -8.87 7.14 22.48
N VAL A 167 -9.73 7.18 21.45
CA VAL A 167 -10.38 5.99 20.87
C VAL A 167 -9.33 5.06 20.26
N GLN A 168 -8.37 5.61 19.51
CA GLN A 168 -7.28 4.83 18.94
C GLN A 168 -6.44 4.13 20.01
N ARG A 169 -6.10 4.83 21.10
CA ARG A 169 -5.33 4.27 22.22
C ARG A 169 -6.10 3.11 22.87
N VAL A 170 -7.39 3.28 23.14
CA VAL A 170 -8.24 2.23 23.71
C VAL A 170 -8.36 1.04 22.75
N ALA A 171 -8.62 1.29 21.47
CA ALA A 171 -8.73 0.25 20.45
C ALA A 171 -7.45 -0.60 20.34
N ASN A 172 -6.27 0.04 20.41
CA ASN A 172 -4.99 -0.66 20.45
C ASN A 172 -4.87 -1.59 21.66
N VAL A 173 -5.22 -1.11 22.86
CA VAL A 173 -5.17 -1.93 24.08
C VAL A 173 -6.16 -3.09 24.00
N VAL A 174 -7.40 -2.82 23.56
CA VAL A 174 -8.44 -3.85 23.37
C VAL A 174 -7.97 -4.93 22.40
N ALA A 175 -7.42 -4.54 21.25
CA ALA A 175 -6.89 -5.49 20.27
C ALA A 175 -5.73 -6.32 20.83
N ARG A 176 -4.78 -5.69 21.53
CA ARG A 176 -3.63 -6.37 22.13
C ARG A 176 -4.07 -7.37 23.21
N ARG A 177 -5.01 -6.99 24.08
CA ARG A 177 -5.57 -7.89 25.10
C ARG A 177 -6.38 -9.02 24.47
N ALA A 178 -7.16 -8.75 23.43
CA ALA A 178 -7.91 -9.79 22.72
C ALA A 178 -7.00 -10.86 22.09
N LEU A 179 -5.83 -10.45 21.57
CA LEU A 179 -4.81 -11.36 21.08
C LEU A 179 -4.16 -12.16 22.21
N ASN A 180 -3.77 -11.51 23.31
CA ASN A 180 -3.14 -12.18 24.46
C ASN A 180 -4.06 -13.22 25.13
N LEU A 181 -5.37 -12.93 25.18
CA LEU A 181 -6.38 -13.84 25.71
C LEU A 181 -6.82 -14.92 24.71
N ASN A 182 -6.22 -14.97 23.51
CA ASN A 182 -6.53 -15.91 22.43
C ASN A 182 -8.01 -15.92 21.99
N LEU A 183 -8.75 -14.83 22.19
CA LEU A 183 -10.18 -14.74 21.87
C LEU A 183 -10.45 -14.69 20.36
N VAL A 184 -9.47 -14.22 19.61
CA VAL A 184 -9.56 -13.99 18.16
C VAL A 184 -8.61 -14.92 17.37
N ALA A 185 -8.29 -16.08 17.93
CA ALA A 185 -7.46 -17.09 17.27
C ALA A 185 -8.05 -17.48 15.89
N GLY A 186 -7.19 -17.49 14.86
CA GLY A 186 -7.59 -17.80 13.48
C GLY A 186 -8.30 -16.67 12.73
N ARG A 187 -8.48 -15.48 13.33
CA ARG A 187 -9.04 -14.30 12.65
C ARG A 187 -7.94 -13.44 12.05
N SER A 188 -8.26 -12.75 10.96
CA SER A 188 -7.28 -11.88 10.30
C SER A 188 -7.02 -10.62 11.14
N PRO A 189 -5.77 -10.11 11.20
CA PRO A 189 -5.44 -8.89 11.96
C PRO A 189 -6.30 -7.69 11.59
N VAL A 190 -6.67 -7.56 10.31
CA VAL A 190 -7.55 -6.49 9.82
C VAL A 190 -8.95 -6.57 10.44
N SER A 191 -9.50 -7.79 10.56
CA SER A 191 -10.82 -8.02 11.16
C SER A 191 -10.82 -7.80 12.67
N VAL A 192 -9.71 -8.11 13.34
CA VAL A 192 -9.50 -7.82 14.76
C VAL A 192 -9.41 -6.31 14.96
N ALA A 193 -8.64 -5.60 14.12
CA ALA A 193 -8.54 -4.15 14.16
C ALA A 193 -9.91 -3.47 14.04
N ALA A 194 -10.67 -3.84 13.00
CA ALA A 194 -11.99 -3.27 12.73
C ALA A 194 -12.98 -3.47 13.90
N ALA A 195 -13.00 -4.66 14.49
CA ALA A 195 -13.92 -4.93 15.60
C ALA A 195 -13.47 -4.31 16.93
N ALA A 196 -12.16 -4.19 17.17
CA ALA A 196 -11.65 -3.45 18.32
C ALA A 196 -11.92 -1.94 18.21
N ILE A 197 -11.83 -1.37 17.01
CA ILE A 197 -12.23 0.03 16.74
C ILE A 197 -13.73 0.20 17.00
N TYR A 198 -14.59 -0.68 16.48
CA TYR A 198 -16.03 -0.62 16.72
C TYR A 198 -16.36 -0.67 18.22
N MET A 199 -15.74 -1.60 18.95
CA MET A 199 -15.93 -1.77 20.39
C MET A 199 -15.48 -0.53 21.19
N ALA A 200 -14.29 0.00 20.88
CA ALA A 200 -13.76 1.20 21.55
C ALA A 200 -14.55 2.47 21.22
N ALA A 201 -14.92 2.65 19.95
CA ALA A 201 -15.71 3.80 19.51
C ALA A 201 -17.09 3.82 20.19
N TYR A 202 -17.76 2.67 20.25
CA TYR A 202 -19.05 2.55 20.93
C TYR A 202 -18.93 2.83 22.43
N ALA A 203 -17.95 2.25 23.11
CA ALA A 203 -17.77 2.42 24.56
C ALA A 203 -17.44 3.88 24.97
N LEU A 204 -16.80 4.64 24.08
CA LEU A 204 -16.48 6.06 24.28
C LEU A 204 -17.56 7.03 23.76
N GLY A 205 -18.69 6.52 23.26
CA GLY A 205 -19.80 7.33 22.78
C GLY A 205 -19.64 7.85 21.34
N TYR A 206 -18.58 7.47 20.63
CA TYR A 206 -18.39 7.76 19.21
C TYR A 206 -19.07 6.68 18.37
N ARG A 207 -20.36 6.85 18.09
CA ARG A 207 -21.11 5.85 17.32
C ARG A 207 -20.70 5.88 15.85
N LYS A 208 -20.22 4.73 15.38
CA LYS A 208 -19.87 4.46 13.99
C LYS A 208 -20.59 3.19 13.54
N GLU A 209 -21.14 3.20 12.34
CA GLU A 209 -21.81 2.03 11.79
C GLU A 209 -20.77 0.96 11.44
N LYS A 210 -21.14 -0.32 11.62
CA LYS A 210 -20.28 -1.45 11.24
C LYS A 210 -19.95 -1.42 9.74
N ARG A 211 -20.88 -0.93 8.92
CA ARG A 211 -20.69 -0.70 7.48
C ARG A 211 -19.60 0.33 7.20
N GLU A 212 -19.65 1.50 7.84
CA GLU A 212 -18.65 2.57 7.69
C GLU A 212 -17.24 2.07 8.06
N ILE A 213 -17.12 1.32 9.16
CA ILE A 213 -15.85 0.72 9.57
C ILE A 213 -15.41 -0.37 8.57
N GLY A 214 -16.35 -1.15 8.05
CA GLY A 214 -16.11 -2.17 7.03
C GLY A 214 -15.59 -1.59 5.73
N ASP A 215 -16.12 -0.44 5.30
CA ASP A 215 -15.70 0.28 4.10
C ASP A 215 -14.25 0.78 4.24
N VAL A 216 -13.88 1.33 5.41
CA VAL A 216 -12.50 1.79 5.69
C VAL A 216 -11.52 0.63 5.84
N ALA A 217 -11.87 -0.40 6.61
CA ALA A 217 -10.97 -1.54 6.88
C ALA A 217 -10.91 -2.53 5.70
N GLY A 218 -11.86 -2.46 4.78
CA GLY A 218 -12.04 -3.46 3.73
C GLY A 218 -12.48 -4.81 4.31
N CYS A 219 -13.32 -4.84 5.33
CA CYS A 219 -13.91 -6.07 5.87
C CYS A 219 -15.43 -6.08 5.66
N ALA A 220 -16.01 -7.26 5.47
CA ALA A 220 -17.46 -7.38 5.44
C ALA A 220 -18.03 -7.14 6.85
N GLU A 221 -19.19 -6.50 6.94
CA GLU A 221 -19.88 -6.25 8.21
C GLU A 221 -20.11 -7.53 9.04
N ALA A 222 -20.46 -8.62 8.37
CA ALA A 222 -20.62 -9.93 9.02
C ALA A 222 -19.31 -10.42 9.67
N THR A 223 -18.16 -10.10 9.08
CA THR A 223 -16.85 -10.43 9.64
C THR A 223 -16.58 -9.62 10.91
N ILE A 224 -16.88 -8.33 10.89
CA ILE A 224 -16.75 -7.44 12.06
C ILE A 224 -17.67 -7.91 13.17
N THR A 225 -18.92 -8.26 12.86
CA THR A 225 -19.89 -8.76 13.83
C THR A 225 -19.42 -10.07 14.45
N CYS A 226 -18.87 -10.99 13.66
CA CYS A 226 -18.38 -12.27 14.14
C CYS A 226 -17.16 -12.11 15.07
N THR A 227 -16.19 -11.25 14.72
CA THR A 227 -15.03 -10.97 15.59
C THR A 227 -15.41 -10.16 16.82
N TYR A 228 -16.35 -9.24 16.69
CA TYR A 228 -16.89 -8.46 17.80
C TYR A 228 -17.57 -9.37 18.84
N ARG A 229 -18.44 -10.30 18.41
CA ARG A 229 -19.09 -11.26 19.32
C ARG A 229 -18.08 -12.09 20.11
N ALA A 230 -16.98 -12.50 19.48
CA ALA A 230 -15.92 -13.24 20.16
C ALA A 230 -15.22 -12.41 21.25
N MET A 231 -14.97 -11.12 20.98
CA MET A 231 -14.38 -10.20 21.97
C MET A 231 -15.37 -9.78 23.06
N HIS A 232 -16.66 -9.66 22.72
CA HIS A 232 -17.70 -9.21 23.63
C HIS A 232 -17.87 -10.15 24.84
N LEU A 233 -17.62 -11.46 24.69
CA LEU A 233 -17.64 -12.45 25.77
C LEU A 233 -16.77 -12.07 26.99
N ARG A 234 -15.70 -11.32 26.78
CA ARG A 234 -14.79 -10.84 27.84
C ARG A 234 -14.55 -9.35 27.75
N ALA A 235 -15.55 -8.58 27.32
CA ALA A 235 -15.43 -7.13 27.13
C ALA A 235 -14.87 -6.41 28.36
N ASN A 236 -15.31 -6.81 29.57
CA ASN A 236 -14.86 -6.24 30.84
C ASN A 236 -13.33 -6.29 31.04
N GLU A 237 -12.65 -7.31 30.52
CA GLU A 237 -11.20 -7.48 30.68
C GLU A 237 -10.38 -6.78 29.59
N LEU A 238 -11.01 -6.38 28.48
CA LEU A 238 -10.33 -5.80 27.33
C LEU A 238 -10.08 -4.30 27.47
N PHE A 239 -10.91 -3.59 28.24
CA PHE A 239 -10.79 -2.15 28.40
C PHE A 239 -9.73 -1.76 29.42
N PRO A 240 -8.97 -0.69 29.16
CA PRO A 240 -8.02 -0.16 30.12
C PRO A 240 -8.73 0.53 31.29
N GLU A 241 -8.22 0.35 32.52
CA GLU A 241 -8.85 0.80 33.76
C GLU A 241 -8.83 2.33 33.95
N ASP A 242 -7.93 3.02 33.24
CA ASP A 242 -7.69 4.46 33.35
C ASP A 242 -8.65 5.32 32.52
N VAL A 243 -9.57 4.70 31.76
CA VAL A 243 -10.42 5.42 30.80
C VAL A 243 -11.87 5.52 31.29
N LYS A 244 -12.39 6.74 31.32
CA LYS A 244 -13.82 7.01 31.54
C LYS A 244 -14.61 6.56 30.32
N LEU A 245 -15.19 5.37 30.41
CA LEU A 245 -16.12 4.85 29.40
C LEU A 245 -17.47 5.57 29.52
N ALA A 246 -18.05 5.94 28.38
CA ALA A 246 -19.39 6.52 28.32
C ALA A 246 -20.46 5.44 28.54
N ILE A 247 -20.18 4.22 28.10
CA ILE A 247 -21.07 3.06 28.22
C ILE A 247 -20.29 1.93 28.89
N ARG A 248 -20.88 1.28 29.89
CA ARG A 248 -20.25 0.15 30.57
C ARG A 248 -20.08 -1.02 29.60
N PRO A 249 -19.03 -1.85 29.74
CA PRO A 249 -18.82 -2.93 28.78
C PRO A 249 -19.94 -3.99 28.77
N GLU A 250 -20.74 -4.08 29.84
CA GLU A 250 -21.93 -4.94 29.95
C GLU A 250 -23.15 -4.43 29.18
N GLU A 251 -23.19 -3.12 28.88
CA GLU A 251 -24.29 -2.45 28.15
C GLU A 251 -23.96 -2.30 26.65
N LEU A 252 -22.83 -2.87 26.20
CA LEU A 252 -22.43 -2.89 24.80
C LEU A 252 -23.43 -3.74 23.98
N PRO A 253 -23.93 -3.26 22.83
CA PRO A 253 -24.90 -3.99 22.02
C PRO A 253 -24.22 -5.17 21.31
N LEU A 254 -24.99 -6.23 21.06
CA LEU A 254 -24.57 -7.40 20.27
C LEU A 254 -24.73 -7.18 18.75
#